data_AF-A0A397HP09-F1
#
_entry.id   AF-A0A397HP09-F1
#
_cell.length_a   1.000
_cell.length_b   1.000
_cell.length_c   1.000
_cell.angle_alpha   90.00
_cell.angle_beta   90.00
_cell.angle_gamma   90.00
#
_symmetry.space_group_name_H-M   'P 1'
#
loop_
_entity.id
_entity.type
_entity.pdbx_description
1 polymer ?
#
loop_
_entity_poly.entity_id
_entity_poly.type
_entity_poly.pdbx_seq_one_letter_code
_entity_poly.pdbx_strand_id
1 'polypeptide(L)'
;MDTIKDIGKASLYNNISYEKYIQYLYRIISNLESQRETDINELQSLKNRLKNSEKLCNEKEKFILFREEQLSNIYEETENKINKLKYRIQKLQETIILDMSHLPSTNTPVFNLITDVRANIKFLADSARGDNTLLKDEIDNFQAQAELGLTKIQNGCYTFENEVTQLRQEVINLRDINLNQQELTNELGTINETFKEQIDDLTDKNETIQFEIIEKTRLYEQVQDRLDECREENYQLKESLKGVHENITESEFAYDKLKQKLRILGLTHVAWRACNLRQAQILDIEFNTARTAWRNQRNRNQIIIRELQNCRRHDRNLQNDKVLIEFWQDRLILKYEKWKNKTYDI
;
A
#
# COMPACT_ATOMS: atom_id res chain seq x y z
N MET A 1 -10.64 54.89 -23.39
CA MET A 1 -10.85 53.61 -24.09
C MET A 1 -9.94 52.50 -23.53
N ASP A 2 -8.91 52.85 -22.75
CA ASP A 2 -7.88 51.89 -22.29
C ASP A 2 -8.24 51.09 -21.04
N THR A 3 -9.11 51.58 -20.16
CA THR A 3 -9.48 50.88 -18.90
C THR A 3 -10.39 49.65 -19.10
N ILE A 4 -11.16 49.58 -20.19
CA ILE A 4 -11.98 48.39 -20.52
C ILE A 4 -11.10 47.26 -21.09
N LYS A 5 -9.96 47.62 -21.71
CA LYS A 5 -8.98 46.64 -22.26
C LYS A 5 -8.21 45.90 -21.18
N ASP A 6 -7.92 46.54 -20.04
CA ASP A 6 -7.14 45.95 -18.95
C ASP A 6 -7.98 45.05 -18.03
N ILE A 7 -9.26 45.37 -17.80
CA ILE A 7 -10.19 44.49 -17.06
C ILE A 7 -10.48 43.22 -17.86
N GLY A 8 -10.63 43.34 -19.19
CA GLY A 8 -10.75 42.19 -20.09
C GLY A 8 -9.52 41.27 -20.06
N LYS A 9 -8.31 41.83 -19.95
CA LYS A 9 -7.06 41.05 -19.85
C LYS A 9 -6.92 40.30 -18.53
N ALA A 10 -7.27 40.91 -17.39
CA ALA A 10 -7.21 40.26 -16.08
C ALA A 10 -8.26 39.14 -15.93
N SER A 11 -9.48 39.36 -16.44
CA SER A 11 -10.52 38.33 -16.52
C SER A 11 -10.11 37.17 -17.43
N LEU A 12 -9.51 37.44 -18.60
CA LEU A 12 -8.96 36.41 -19.48
C LEU A 12 -7.81 35.63 -18.82
N TYR A 13 -6.91 36.31 -18.10
CA TYR A 13 -5.77 35.66 -17.45
C TYR A 13 -6.20 34.74 -16.30
N ASN A 14 -7.19 35.16 -15.49
CA ASN A 14 -7.77 34.31 -14.46
C ASN A 14 -8.55 33.12 -15.06
N ASN A 15 -9.30 33.33 -16.15
CA ASN A 15 -9.97 32.23 -16.86
C ASN A 15 -8.95 31.21 -17.40
N ILE A 16 -7.84 31.68 -17.99
CA ILE A 16 -6.75 30.81 -18.47
C ILE A 16 -6.09 30.03 -17.32
N SER A 17 -6.03 30.59 -16.11
CA SER A 17 -5.49 29.92 -14.93
C SER A 17 -6.41 28.82 -14.41
N TYR A 18 -7.73 29.10 -14.30
CA TYR A 18 -8.72 28.09 -13.94
C TYR A 18 -8.85 26.99 -15.00
N GLU A 19 -8.79 27.31 -16.28
CA GLU A 19 -8.78 26.35 -17.39
C GLU A 19 -7.63 25.35 -17.24
N LYS A 20 -6.42 25.83 -16.91
CA LYS A 20 -5.24 24.97 -16.68
C LYS A 20 -5.42 24.07 -15.46
N TYR A 21 -5.99 24.57 -14.39
CA TYR A 21 -6.25 23.78 -13.18
C TYR A 21 -7.32 22.72 -13.42
N ILE A 22 -8.39 23.05 -14.16
CA ILE A 22 -9.43 22.10 -14.59
C ILE A 22 -8.81 21.00 -15.47
N GLN A 23 -7.95 21.35 -16.44
CA GLN A 23 -7.23 20.37 -17.26
C GLN A 23 -6.31 19.47 -16.43
N TYR A 24 -5.64 20.01 -15.41
CA TYR A 24 -4.84 19.22 -14.48
C TYR A 24 -5.69 18.22 -13.68
N LEU A 25 -6.84 18.66 -13.16
CA LEU A 25 -7.78 17.77 -12.46
C LEU A 25 -8.35 16.68 -13.38
N TYR A 26 -8.72 17.01 -14.63
CA TYR A 26 -9.15 16.01 -15.60
C TYR A 26 -8.05 14.97 -15.89
N ARG A 27 -6.79 15.41 -15.97
CA ARG A 27 -5.65 14.49 -16.15
C ARG A 27 -5.49 13.56 -14.94
N ILE A 28 -5.66 14.05 -13.72
CA ILE A 28 -5.64 13.22 -12.51
C ILE A 28 -6.79 12.21 -12.54
N ILE A 29 -8.01 12.65 -12.84
CA ILE A 29 -9.20 11.77 -12.90
C ILE A 29 -8.97 10.67 -13.93
N SER A 30 -8.50 11.01 -15.13
CA SER A 30 -8.24 10.03 -16.19
C SER A 30 -7.16 9.01 -15.79
N ASN A 31 -6.12 9.44 -15.08
CA ASN A 31 -5.09 8.53 -14.55
C ASN A 31 -5.68 7.60 -13.47
N LEU A 32 -6.49 8.13 -12.54
CA LEU A 32 -7.13 7.33 -11.50
C LEU A 32 -8.13 6.32 -12.08
N GLU A 33 -8.87 6.69 -13.12
CA GLU A 33 -9.78 5.78 -13.82
C GLU A 33 -9.02 4.66 -14.55
N SER A 34 -7.89 4.99 -15.17
CA SER A 34 -6.99 4.01 -15.80
C SER A 34 -6.39 3.04 -14.77
N GLN A 35 -6.00 3.56 -13.59
CA GLN A 35 -5.50 2.73 -12.49
C GLN A 35 -6.60 1.81 -11.96
N ARG A 36 -7.80 2.34 -11.70
CA ARG A 36 -8.96 1.55 -11.25
C ARG A 36 -9.26 0.40 -12.21
N GLU A 37 -9.23 0.64 -13.51
CA GLU A 37 -9.46 -0.40 -14.52
C GLU A 37 -8.37 -1.49 -14.47
N THR A 38 -7.12 -1.10 -14.26
CA THR A 38 -6.00 -2.03 -14.07
C THR A 38 -6.22 -2.90 -12.82
N ASP A 39 -6.55 -2.27 -11.69
CA ASP A 39 -6.79 -2.96 -10.42
C ASP A 39 -7.97 -3.95 -10.51
N ILE A 40 -9.05 -3.57 -11.21
CA ILE A 40 -10.20 -4.46 -11.46
C ILE A 40 -9.76 -5.72 -12.24
N ASN A 41 -8.94 -5.55 -13.28
CA ASN A 41 -8.44 -6.67 -14.08
C ASN A 41 -7.51 -7.59 -13.26
N GLU A 42 -6.65 -7.03 -12.41
CA GLU A 42 -5.81 -7.80 -11.50
C GLU A 42 -6.64 -8.58 -10.47
N LEU A 43 -7.65 -7.95 -9.86
CA LEU A 43 -8.56 -8.62 -8.93
C LEU A 43 -9.31 -9.78 -9.60
N GLN A 44 -9.76 -9.60 -10.84
CA GLN A 44 -10.42 -10.65 -11.61
C GLN A 44 -9.47 -11.85 -11.84
N SER A 45 -8.21 -11.58 -12.17
CA SER A 45 -7.17 -12.58 -12.34
C SER A 45 -6.88 -13.35 -11.05
N LEU A 46 -6.70 -12.63 -9.93
CA LEU A 46 -6.48 -13.22 -8.61
C LEU A 46 -7.65 -14.08 -8.17
N LYS A 47 -8.89 -13.63 -8.40
CA LYS A 47 -10.11 -14.40 -8.10
C LYS A 47 -10.16 -15.72 -8.87
N ASN A 48 -9.78 -15.71 -10.15
CA ASN A 48 -9.70 -16.92 -10.96
C ASN A 48 -8.62 -17.88 -10.45
N ARG A 49 -7.45 -17.36 -10.07
CA ARG A 49 -6.35 -18.15 -9.49
C ARG A 49 -6.76 -18.79 -8.16
N LEU A 50 -7.43 -18.04 -7.29
CA LEU A 50 -7.94 -18.54 -6.01
C LEU A 50 -8.91 -19.71 -6.23
N LYS A 51 -9.89 -19.54 -7.13
CA LYS A 51 -10.87 -20.59 -7.47
C LYS A 51 -10.21 -21.87 -8.00
N ASN A 52 -9.14 -21.74 -8.80
CA ASN A 52 -8.38 -22.89 -9.27
C ASN A 52 -7.59 -23.57 -8.15
N SER A 53 -7.00 -22.77 -7.25
CA SER A 53 -6.27 -23.28 -6.08
C SER A 53 -7.19 -24.05 -5.12
N GLU A 54 -8.40 -23.54 -4.86
CA GLU A 54 -9.41 -24.24 -4.04
C GLU A 54 -9.81 -25.60 -4.64
N LYS A 55 -10.04 -25.64 -5.96
CA LYS A 55 -10.32 -26.91 -6.66
C LYS A 55 -9.18 -27.91 -6.50
N LEU A 56 -7.94 -27.46 -6.70
CA LEU A 56 -6.76 -28.31 -6.55
C LEU A 56 -6.61 -28.85 -5.13
N CYS A 57 -6.87 -28.02 -4.10
CA CYS A 57 -6.89 -28.46 -2.71
C CYS A 57 -7.94 -29.54 -2.48
N ASN A 58 -9.18 -29.33 -2.93
CA ASN A 58 -10.26 -30.30 -2.77
C ASN A 58 -9.96 -31.63 -3.47
N GLU A 59 -9.32 -31.61 -4.64
CA GLU A 59 -8.89 -32.81 -5.35
C GLU A 59 -7.79 -33.56 -4.59
N LYS A 60 -6.81 -32.83 -4.05
CA LYS A 60 -5.74 -33.43 -3.23
C LYS A 60 -6.28 -34.01 -1.92
N GLU A 61 -7.23 -33.35 -1.28
CA GLU A 61 -7.85 -33.84 -0.05
C GLU A 61 -8.61 -35.15 -0.28
N LYS A 62 -9.37 -35.26 -1.39
CA LYS A 62 -9.99 -36.53 -1.79
C LYS A 62 -8.95 -37.64 -2.04
N PHE A 63 -7.81 -37.30 -2.65
CA PHE A 63 -6.74 -38.27 -2.88
C PHE A 63 -6.09 -38.74 -1.57
N ILE A 64 -5.90 -37.83 -0.61
CA ILE A 64 -5.39 -38.16 0.73
C ILE A 64 -6.36 -39.11 1.43
N LEU A 65 -7.65 -38.77 1.49
CA LEU A 65 -8.68 -39.62 2.11
C LEU A 65 -8.73 -41.02 1.48
N PHE A 66 -8.65 -41.11 0.15
CA PHE A 66 -8.58 -42.39 -0.54
C PHE A 66 -7.33 -43.20 -0.15
N ARG A 67 -6.18 -42.56 0.00
CA ARG A 67 -4.94 -43.23 0.42
C ARG A 67 -4.98 -43.68 1.88
N GLU A 68 -5.57 -42.88 2.76
CA GLU A 68 -5.79 -43.24 4.17
C GLU A 68 -6.69 -44.48 4.29
N GLU A 69 -7.78 -44.54 3.53
CA GLU A 69 -8.66 -45.71 3.49
C GLU A 69 -7.94 -46.97 3.01
N GLN A 70 -7.12 -46.86 1.95
CA GLN A 70 -6.29 -47.97 1.45
C GLN A 70 -5.31 -48.47 2.52
N LEU A 71 -4.62 -47.55 3.21
CA LEU A 71 -3.67 -47.91 4.28
C LEU A 71 -4.37 -48.58 5.46
N SER A 72 -5.53 -48.07 5.87
CA SER A 72 -6.33 -48.67 6.96
C SER A 72 -6.74 -50.11 6.63
N ASN A 73 -7.20 -50.36 5.40
CA ASN A 73 -7.59 -51.70 4.96
C ASN A 73 -6.39 -52.68 4.95
N ILE A 74 -5.22 -52.23 4.47
CA ILE A 74 -3.99 -53.05 4.49
C ILE A 74 -3.58 -53.36 5.93
N TYR A 75 -3.64 -52.37 6.82
CA TYR A 75 -3.30 -52.54 8.22
C TYR A 75 -4.21 -53.60 8.89
N GLU A 76 -5.52 -53.53 8.68
CA GLU A 76 -6.46 -54.51 9.22
C GLU A 76 -6.26 -55.93 8.65
N GLU A 77 -5.97 -56.04 7.35
CA GLU A 77 -5.69 -57.33 6.71
C GLU A 77 -4.38 -57.96 7.21
N THR A 78 -3.33 -57.15 7.37
CA THR A 78 -2.02 -57.60 7.86
C THR A 78 -2.06 -57.99 9.33
N GLU A 79 -2.76 -57.21 10.18
CA GLU A 79 -2.95 -57.53 11.60
C GLU A 79 -3.71 -58.87 11.77
N ASN A 80 -4.76 -59.12 10.98
CA ASN A 80 -5.46 -60.40 10.97
C ASN A 80 -4.57 -61.58 10.57
N LYS A 81 -3.70 -61.40 9.57
CA LYS A 81 -2.72 -62.42 9.15
C LYS A 81 -1.69 -62.69 10.26
N ILE A 82 -1.17 -61.64 10.89
CA ILE A 82 -0.23 -61.73 12.02
C ILE A 82 -0.87 -62.50 13.18
N ASN A 83 -2.12 -62.19 13.53
CA ASN A 83 -2.82 -62.86 14.62
C ASN A 83 -3.05 -64.35 14.35
N LYS A 84 -3.40 -64.73 13.11
CA LYS A 84 -3.47 -66.14 12.69
C LYS A 84 -2.12 -66.86 12.82
N LEU A 85 -1.03 -66.20 12.44
CA LEU A 85 0.32 -66.75 12.55
C LEU A 85 0.74 -66.92 14.02
N LYS A 86 0.52 -65.92 14.86
CA LYS A 86 0.77 -66.00 16.31
C LYS A 86 0.04 -67.18 16.95
N TYR A 87 -1.25 -67.35 16.63
CA TYR A 87 -2.03 -68.50 17.12
C TYR A 87 -1.46 -69.85 16.67
N ARG A 88 -1.01 -69.95 15.41
CA ARG A 88 -0.35 -71.16 14.90
C ARG A 88 0.99 -71.44 15.59
N ILE A 89 1.82 -70.42 15.80
CA ILE A 89 3.11 -70.54 16.50
C ILE A 89 2.88 -71.01 17.94
N GLN A 90 1.89 -70.44 18.64
CA GLN A 90 1.56 -70.85 20.00
C GLN A 90 1.13 -72.32 20.05
N LYS A 91 0.25 -72.74 19.14
CA LYS A 91 -0.15 -74.15 18.99
C LYS A 91 1.06 -75.08 18.77
N LEU A 92 1.98 -74.70 17.88
CA LEU A 92 3.20 -75.47 17.62
C LEU A 92 4.11 -75.51 18.86
N GLN A 93 4.29 -74.39 19.56
CA GLN A 93 5.08 -74.31 20.79
C GLN A 93 4.52 -75.18 21.91
N GLU A 94 3.19 -75.22 22.10
CA GLU A 94 2.52 -76.13 23.04
C GLU A 94 2.75 -77.61 22.68
N THR A 95 3.00 -77.91 21.40
CA THR A 95 3.28 -79.28 20.93
C THR A 95 4.77 -79.64 21.03
N ILE A 96 5.66 -78.63 21.08
CA ILE A 96 7.13 -78.75 20.99
C ILE A 96 7.83 -78.72 22.37
N ILE A 97 7.11 -78.64 23.50
CA ILE A 97 7.66 -78.91 24.85
C ILE A 97 7.94 -80.42 25.04
N LEU A 98 8.74 -80.98 24.14
CA LEU A 98 9.42 -82.27 24.23
C LEU A 98 10.87 -81.93 23.87
N ASP A 99 11.76 -82.05 24.84
CA ASP A 99 13.18 -81.73 24.69
C ASP A 99 13.82 -82.64 23.63
N MET A 100 13.97 -82.11 22.41
CA MET A 100 14.50 -82.82 21.24
C MET A 100 16.04 -82.86 21.20
N SER A 101 16.72 -82.29 22.21
CA SER A 101 18.19 -82.21 22.26
C SER A 101 18.88 -83.57 22.44
N HIS A 102 18.11 -84.61 22.77
CA HIS A 102 18.61 -85.97 23.01
C HIS A 102 18.22 -86.99 21.93
N LEU A 103 17.52 -86.59 20.86
CA LEU A 103 17.12 -87.52 19.82
C LEU A 103 18.30 -87.86 18.88
N PRO A 104 18.64 -89.14 18.68
CA PRO A 104 19.66 -89.55 17.72
C PRO A 104 19.40 -88.98 16.33
N SER A 105 20.46 -88.67 15.59
CA SER A 105 20.34 -88.07 14.24
C SER A 105 19.65 -88.99 13.23
N THR A 106 19.67 -90.31 13.47
CA THR A 106 19.11 -91.34 12.60
C THR A 106 18.70 -92.58 13.42
N ASN A 107 17.72 -93.34 12.92
CA ASN A 107 17.31 -94.63 13.51
C ASN A 107 18.27 -95.79 13.14
N THR A 108 19.45 -95.49 12.59
CA THR A 108 20.43 -96.46 12.11
C THR A 108 20.77 -97.56 13.14
N PRO A 109 20.97 -97.28 14.44
CA PRO A 109 21.23 -98.34 15.43
C PRO A 109 20.04 -99.30 15.60
N VAL A 110 18.82 -98.78 15.51
CA VAL A 110 17.58 -99.57 15.62
C VAL A 110 17.41 -100.46 14.39
N PHE A 111 17.70 -99.95 13.19
CA PHE A 111 17.67 -100.75 11.96
C PHE A 111 18.73 -101.86 11.94
N ASN A 112 19.94 -101.57 12.42
CA ASN A 112 20.98 -102.59 12.57
C ASN A 112 20.54 -103.69 13.56
N LEU A 113 19.97 -103.30 14.70
CA LEU A 113 19.45 -104.24 15.69
C LEU A 113 18.30 -105.12 15.13
N ILE A 114 17.37 -104.54 14.38
CA ILE A 114 16.29 -105.30 13.72
C ILE A 114 16.87 -106.32 12.73
N THR A 115 17.91 -105.94 11.99
CA THR A 115 18.60 -106.82 11.03
C THR A 115 19.30 -107.98 11.74
N ASP A 116 20.01 -107.70 12.83
CA ASP A 116 20.71 -108.70 13.64
C ASP A 116 19.73 -109.67 14.32
N VAL A 117 18.63 -109.15 14.88
CA VAL A 117 17.58 -109.98 15.50
C VAL A 117 16.90 -110.87 14.46
N ARG A 118 16.63 -110.35 13.25
CA ARG A 118 16.07 -111.16 12.15
C ARG A 118 17.02 -112.30 11.75
N ALA A 119 18.32 -112.02 11.67
CA ALA A 119 19.34 -113.04 11.39
C ALA A 119 19.41 -114.11 12.49
N ASN A 120 19.37 -113.70 13.76
CA ASN A 120 19.41 -114.61 14.90
C ASN A 120 18.17 -115.50 15.01
N ILE A 121 16.97 -114.95 14.79
CA ILE A 121 15.72 -115.74 14.76
C ILE A 121 15.78 -116.81 13.67
N LYS A 122 16.23 -116.42 12.47
CA LYS A 122 16.40 -117.36 11.35
C LYS A 122 17.39 -118.48 11.69
N PHE A 123 18.55 -118.13 12.24
CA PHE A 123 19.57 -119.09 12.65
C PHE A 123 19.07 -120.08 13.72
N LEU A 124 18.32 -119.58 14.72
CA LEU A 124 17.73 -120.41 15.77
C LEU A 124 16.64 -121.34 15.21
N ALA A 125 15.77 -120.84 14.33
CA ALA A 125 14.73 -121.63 13.69
C ALA A 125 15.32 -122.74 12.80
N ASP A 126 16.34 -122.42 12.00
CA ASP A 126 17.05 -123.39 11.15
C ASP A 126 17.80 -124.45 11.99
N SER A 127 18.33 -124.07 13.16
CA SER A 127 19.02 -125.00 14.09
C SER A 127 18.06 -125.89 14.88
N ALA A 128 16.85 -125.43 15.18
CA ALA A 128 15.87 -126.15 15.99
C ALA A 128 14.99 -127.12 15.17
N ARG A 129 15.04 -127.08 13.84
CA ARG A 129 14.31 -128.02 12.97
C ARG A 129 14.94 -129.42 13.02
N GLY A 130 14.25 -130.36 13.63
CA GLY A 130 14.44 -131.80 13.44
C GLY A 130 13.40 -132.42 12.49
N ASP A 131 13.32 -133.75 12.42
CA ASP A 131 12.40 -134.49 11.52
C ASP A 131 10.92 -134.51 11.98
N ASN A 132 10.59 -133.87 13.12
CA ASN A 132 9.22 -133.84 13.64
C ASN A 132 8.40 -132.72 13.00
N THR A 133 7.43 -133.10 12.18
CA THR A 133 6.60 -132.19 11.38
C THR A 133 5.76 -131.21 12.21
N LEU A 134 5.23 -131.61 13.37
CA LEU A 134 4.42 -130.73 14.24
C LEU A 134 5.27 -129.60 14.85
N LEU A 135 6.47 -129.90 15.32
CA LEU A 135 7.39 -128.90 15.89
C LEU A 135 7.90 -127.94 14.81
N LYS A 136 8.04 -128.42 13.58
CA LYS A 136 8.45 -127.59 12.43
C LYS A 136 7.40 -126.52 12.11
N ASP A 137 6.14 -126.90 12.02
CA ASP A 137 5.04 -125.95 11.72
C ASP A 137 4.90 -124.88 12.82
N GLU A 138 5.14 -125.25 14.08
CA GLU A 138 5.06 -124.34 15.22
C GLU A 138 6.24 -123.35 15.25
N ILE A 139 7.46 -123.81 14.96
CA ILE A 139 8.66 -122.96 14.80
C ILE A 139 8.47 -121.98 13.62
N ASP A 140 7.94 -122.46 12.49
CA ASP A 140 7.69 -121.64 11.30
C ASP A 140 6.64 -120.55 11.58
N ASN A 141 5.59 -120.88 12.33
CA ASN A 141 4.58 -119.90 12.77
C ASN A 141 5.18 -118.84 13.70
N PHE A 142 5.99 -119.22 14.69
CA PHE A 142 6.63 -118.24 15.58
C PHE A 142 7.64 -117.36 14.85
N GLN A 143 8.41 -117.90 13.90
CA GLN A 143 9.30 -117.12 13.06
C GLN A 143 8.51 -116.10 12.22
N ALA A 144 7.42 -116.52 11.57
CA ALA A 144 6.58 -115.63 10.78
C ALA A 144 5.96 -114.51 11.63
N GLN A 145 5.52 -114.80 12.86
CA GLN A 145 5.01 -113.79 13.80
C GLN A 145 6.09 -112.81 14.24
N ALA A 146 7.31 -113.28 14.51
CA ALA A 146 8.43 -112.42 14.90
C ALA A 146 8.90 -111.54 13.73
N GLU A 147 8.98 -112.07 12.51
CA GLU A 147 9.29 -111.29 11.30
C GLU A 147 8.23 -110.24 11.01
N LEU A 148 6.94 -110.57 11.20
CA LEU A 148 5.84 -109.61 11.07
C LEU A 148 5.95 -108.49 12.12
N GLY A 149 6.25 -108.83 13.37
CA GLY A 149 6.47 -107.86 14.45
C GLY A 149 7.65 -106.93 14.18
N LEU A 150 8.78 -107.48 13.76
CA LEU A 150 9.98 -106.70 13.38
C LEU A 150 9.72 -105.79 12.19
N THR A 151 8.94 -106.25 11.19
CA THR A 151 8.55 -105.43 10.04
C THR A 151 7.65 -104.26 10.44
N LYS A 152 6.70 -104.48 11.37
CA LYS A 152 5.86 -103.40 11.91
C LYS A 152 6.69 -102.35 12.67
N ILE A 153 7.65 -102.79 13.48
CA ILE A 153 8.58 -101.89 14.19
C ILE A 153 9.42 -101.10 13.18
N GLN A 154 9.99 -101.79 12.19
CA GLN A 154 10.81 -101.18 11.15
C GLN A 154 10.03 -100.11 10.37
N ASN A 155 8.78 -100.40 9.97
CA ASN A 155 7.92 -99.44 9.29
C ASN A 155 7.56 -98.24 10.20
N GLY A 156 7.28 -98.49 11.48
CA GLY A 156 7.06 -97.42 12.46
C GLY A 156 8.28 -96.50 12.60
N CYS A 157 9.49 -97.07 12.62
CA CYS A 157 10.73 -96.29 12.66
C CYS A 157 10.95 -95.44 11.39
N TYR A 158 10.60 -95.94 10.21
CA TYR A 158 10.66 -95.15 8.97
C TYR A 158 9.66 -93.98 8.96
N THR A 159 8.42 -94.23 9.39
CA THR A 159 7.41 -93.16 9.51
C THR A 159 7.88 -92.08 10.47
N PHE A 160 8.40 -92.48 11.65
CA PHE A 160 8.93 -91.55 12.64
C PHE A 160 10.12 -90.74 12.11
N GLU A 161 11.07 -91.35 11.43
CA GLU A 161 12.24 -90.66 10.88
C GLU A 161 11.85 -89.63 9.79
N ASN A 162 10.86 -89.96 8.97
CA ASN A 162 10.30 -89.03 7.98
C ASN A 162 9.62 -87.82 8.64
N GLU A 163 8.78 -88.05 9.66
CA GLU A 163 8.12 -86.98 10.41
C GLU A 163 9.13 -86.07 11.12
N VAL A 164 10.14 -86.64 11.78
CA VAL A 164 11.22 -85.88 12.44
C VAL A 164 12.01 -85.06 11.43
N THR A 165 12.28 -85.59 10.23
CA THR A 165 13.00 -84.86 9.18
C THR A 165 12.18 -83.69 8.65
N GLN A 166 10.87 -83.87 8.44
CA GLN A 166 9.96 -82.79 8.06
C GLN A 166 9.91 -81.69 9.11
N LEU A 167 9.76 -82.05 10.40
CA LEU A 167 9.75 -81.10 11.51
C LEU A 167 11.06 -80.31 11.59
N ARG A 168 12.22 -80.94 11.38
CA ARG A 168 13.51 -80.24 11.33
C ARG A 168 13.55 -79.20 10.21
N GLN A 169 13.04 -79.53 9.03
CA GLN A 169 12.98 -78.58 7.92
C GLN A 169 12.03 -77.42 8.21
N GLU A 170 10.88 -77.69 8.83
CA GLU A 170 9.95 -76.64 9.25
C GLU A 170 10.58 -75.70 10.29
N VAL A 171 11.33 -76.23 11.26
CA VAL A 171 12.05 -75.43 12.26
C VAL A 171 13.11 -74.53 11.62
N ILE A 172 13.84 -75.02 10.60
CA ILE A 172 14.78 -74.19 9.83
C ILE A 172 14.05 -73.06 9.11
N ASN A 173 12.97 -73.36 8.40
CA ASN A 173 12.18 -72.37 7.68
C ASN A 173 11.59 -71.30 8.64
N LEU A 174 11.14 -71.70 9.83
CA LEU A 174 10.64 -70.77 10.86
C LEU A 174 11.77 -69.86 11.39
N ARG A 175 12.98 -70.38 11.54
CA ARG A 175 14.14 -69.59 11.96
C ARG A 175 14.47 -68.51 10.94
N ASP A 176 14.44 -68.84 9.65
CA ASP A 176 14.68 -67.89 8.56
C ASP A 176 13.61 -66.80 8.52
N ILE A 177 12.33 -67.15 8.70
CA ILE A 177 11.23 -66.18 8.82
C ILE A 177 11.47 -65.21 9.99
N ASN A 178 11.92 -65.73 11.13
CA ASN A 178 12.18 -64.91 12.31
C ASN A 178 13.35 -63.94 12.10
N LEU A 179 14.41 -64.36 11.39
CA LEU A 179 15.51 -63.47 10.99
C LEU A 179 15.02 -62.34 10.08
N ASN A 180 14.23 -62.67 9.06
CA ASN A 180 13.66 -61.66 8.15
C ASN A 180 12.74 -60.67 8.88
N GLN A 181 11.95 -61.14 9.86
CA GLN A 181 11.13 -60.25 10.69
C GLN A 181 11.97 -59.28 11.52
N GLN A 182 13.13 -59.73 12.02
CA GLN A 182 14.03 -58.89 12.77
C GLN A 182 14.71 -57.84 11.89
N GLU A 183 15.13 -58.20 10.67
CA GLU A 183 15.66 -57.23 9.69
C GLU A 183 14.64 -56.15 9.34
N LEU A 184 13.39 -56.54 9.01
CA LEU A 184 12.31 -55.59 8.73
C LEU A 184 12.03 -54.66 9.92
N THR A 185 12.11 -55.18 11.15
CA THR A 185 11.93 -54.37 12.36
C THR A 185 13.04 -53.32 12.51
N ASN A 186 14.29 -53.69 12.21
CA ASN A 186 15.43 -52.77 12.26
C ASN A 186 15.36 -51.69 11.17
N GLU A 187 14.97 -52.08 9.94
CA GLU A 187 14.75 -51.14 8.84
C GLU A 187 13.63 -50.15 9.16
N LEU A 188 12.51 -50.65 9.69
CA LEU A 188 11.39 -49.80 10.12
C LEU A 188 11.82 -48.83 11.23
N GLY A 189 12.62 -49.28 12.18
CA GLY A 189 13.20 -48.43 13.22
C GLY A 189 14.03 -47.29 12.64
N THR A 190 14.93 -47.62 11.70
CA THR A 190 15.79 -46.64 11.03
C THR A 190 14.99 -45.59 10.24
N ILE A 191 13.96 -46.04 9.50
CA ILE A 191 13.06 -45.15 8.75
C ILE A 191 12.30 -44.23 9.71
N ASN A 192 11.81 -44.77 10.83
CA ASN A 192 11.06 -43.99 11.81
C ASN A 192 11.91 -42.92 12.49
N GLU A 193 13.18 -43.25 12.79
CA GLU A 193 14.17 -42.29 13.32
C GLU A 193 14.42 -41.16 12.31
N THR A 194 14.59 -41.52 11.03
CA THR A 194 14.81 -40.54 9.95
C THR A 194 13.61 -39.61 9.77
N PHE A 195 12.39 -40.15 9.78
CA PHE A 195 11.19 -39.31 9.70
C PHE A 195 11.02 -38.41 10.90
N LYS A 196 11.39 -38.88 12.10
CA LYS A 196 11.37 -38.05 13.30
C LYS A 196 12.32 -36.86 13.17
N GLU A 197 13.57 -37.08 12.75
CA GLU A 197 14.53 -35.99 12.50
C GLU A 197 14.01 -34.99 11.46
N GLN A 198 13.38 -35.46 10.39
CA GLN A 198 12.79 -34.57 9.39
C GLN A 198 11.61 -33.75 9.93
N ILE A 199 10.77 -34.35 10.78
CA ILE A 199 9.67 -33.64 11.44
C ILE A 199 10.21 -32.57 12.40
N ASP A 200 11.26 -32.89 13.16
CA ASP A 200 11.90 -31.96 14.09
C ASP A 200 12.52 -30.77 13.32
N ASP A 201 13.27 -30.99 12.23
CA ASP A 201 13.83 -29.92 11.39
C ASP A 201 12.74 -29.05 10.74
N LEU A 202 11.63 -29.65 10.29
CA LEU A 202 10.49 -28.89 9.76
C LEU A 202 9.80 -28.08 10.85
N THR A 203 9.77 -28.59 12.09
CA THR A 203 9.19 -27.88 13.24
C THR A 203 10.02 -26.65 13.57
N ASP A 204 11.34 -26.78 13.65
CA ASP A 204 12.26 -25.66 13.91
C ASP A 204 12.17 -24.57 12.82
N LYS A 205 12.07 -24.98 11.55
CA LYS A 205 11.87 -24.06 10.42
C LYS A 205 10.52 -23.35 10.51
N ASN A 206 9.47 -24.05 10.90
CA ASN A 206 8.15 -23.45 11.07
C ASN A 206 8.15 -22.42 12.20
N GLU A 207 8.80 -22.70 13.34
CA GLU A 207 8.98 -21.72 14.43
C GLU A 207 9.74 -20.47 13.97
N THR A 208 10.80 -20.65 13.18
CA THR A 208 11.55 -19.54 12.59
C THR A 208 10.68 -18.67 11.69
N ILE A 209 9.89 -19.28 10.80
CA ILE A 209 8.97 -18.57 9.90
C ILE A 209 7.90 -17.81 10.71
N GLN A 210 7.36 -18.41 11.77
CA GLN A 210 6.39 -17.73 12.64
C GLN A 210 6.98 -16.48 13.28
N PHE A 211 8.22 -16.55 13.77
CA PHE A 211 8.91 -15.38 14.31
C PHE A 211 9.10 -14.27 13.27
N GLU A 212 9.51 -14.62 12.04
CA GLU A 212 9.65 -13.65 10.94
C GLU A 212 8.31 -13.00 10.56
N ILE A 213 7.21 -13.75 10.56
CA ILE A 213 5.86 -13.23 10.29
C ILE A 213 5.44 -12.22 11.37
N ILE A 214 5.69 -12.54 12.64
CA ILE A 214 5.38 -11.63 13.75
C ILE A 214 6.16 -10.33 13.61
N GLU A 215 7.47 -10.41 13.34
CA GLU A 215 8.30 -9.22 13.19
C GLU A 215 7.92 -8.38 11.97
N LYS A 216 7.59 -9.01 10.83
CA LYS A 216 7.07 -8.27 9.66
C LYS A 216 5.73 -7.61 9.93
N THR A 217 4.83 -8.26 10.66
CA THR A 217 3.55 -7.66 11.07
C THR A 217 3.79 -6.41 11.91
N ARG A 218 4.70 -6.49 12.90
CA ARG A 218 5.10 -5.35 13.74
C ARG A 218 5.67 -4.18 12.92
N LEU A 219 6.52 -4.48 11.94
CA LEU A 219 7.08 -3.45 11.06
C LEU A 219 6.02 -2.82 10.15
N TYR A 220 5.07 -3.62 9.66
CA TYR A 220 3.96 -3.14 8.84
C TYR A 220 3.08 -2.17 9.63
N GLU A 221 2.74 -2.50 10.88
CA GLU A 221 2.00 -1.62 11.80
C GLU A 221 2.73 -0.29 12.00
N GLN A 222 4.04 -0.31 12.26
CA GLN A 222 4.83 0.92 12.40
C GLN A 222 4.85 1.79 11.15
N VAL A 223 4.95 1.17 9.96
CA VAL A 223 4.89 1.90 8.69
C VAL A 223 3.50 2.50 8.47
N GLN A 224 2.45 1.79 8.87
CA GLN A 224 1.08 2.25 8.77
C GLN A 224 0.83 3.46 9.69
N ASP A 225 1.29 3.40 10.95
CA ASP A 225 1.19 4.53 11.89
C ASP A 225 1.89 5.78 11.35
N ARG A 226 3.11 5.63 10.80
CA ARG A 226 3.84 6.74 10.18
C ARG A 226 3.15 7.30 8.94
N LEU A 227 2.51 6.45 8.15
CA LEU A 227 1.75 6.89 6.99
C LEU A 227 0.55 7.73 7.42
N ASP A 228 -0.14 7.32 8.47
CA ASP A 228 -1.30 8.04 9.00
C ASP A 228 -0.89 9.37 9.66
N GLU A 229 0.25 9.41 10.36
CA GLU A 229 0.87 10.66 10.84
C GLU A 229 1.17 11.64 9.68
N CYS A 230 1.84 11.17 8.62
CA CYS A 230 2.11 11.99 7.43
C CYS A 230 0.83 12.47 6.72
N ARG A 231 -0.25 11.69 6.75
CA ARG A 231 -1.55 12.09 6.18
C ARG A 231 -2.17 13.22 6.99
N GLU A 232 -2.12 13.13 8.31
CA GLU A 232 -2.62 14.18 9.21
C GLU A 232 -1.81 15.48 9.03
N GLU A 233 -0.48 15.40 9.02
CA GLU A 233 0.39 16.55 8.75
C GLU A 233 0.06 17.22 7.40
N ASN A 234 -0.14 16.43 6.34
CA ASN A 234 -0.55 16.96 5.04
C ASN A 234 -1.92 17.63 5.07
N TYR A 235 -2.88 17.08 5.83
CA TYR A 235 -4.19 17.70 6.00
C TYR A 235 -4.08 19.06 6.69
N GLN A 236 -3.31 19.14 7.79
CA GLN A 236 -3.07 20.40 8.52
C GLN A 236 -2.37 21.45 7.64
N LEU A 237 -1.35 21.05 6.88
CA LEU A 237 -0.68 21.95 5.93
C LEU A 237 -1.64 22.50 4.87
N LYS A 238 -2.52 21.64 4.35
CA LYS A 238 -3.52 22.04 3.35
C LYS A 238 -4.50 23.07 3.91
N GLU A 239 -4.99 22.89 5.13
CA GLU A 239 -5.88 23.88 5.77
C GLU A 239 -5.15 25.18 6.10
N SER A 240 -3.91 25.10 6.61
CA SER A 240 -3.10 26.30 6.83
C SER A 240 -2.87 27.08 5.53
N LEU A 241 -2.58 26.40 4.43
CA LEU A 241 -2.36 27.04 3.14
C LEU A 241 -3.63 27.72 2.61
N LYS A 242 -4.79 27.07 2.81
CA LYS A 242 -6.09 27.63 2.44
C LYS A 242 -6.37 28.93 3.20
N GLY A 243 -6.15 28.95 4.52
CA GLY A 243 -6.29 30.17 5.33
C GLY A 243 -5.34 31.30 4.90
N VAL A 244 -4.09 30.97 4.56
CA VAL A 244 -3.13 31.96 4.01
C VAL A 244 -3.63 32.52 2.68
N HIS A 245 -4.18 31.68 1.79
CA HIS A 245 -4.71 32.11 0.50
C HIS A 245 -5.94 33.03 0.64
N GLU A 246 -6.84 32.72 1.57
CA GLU A 246 -7.99 33.57 1.90
C GLU A 246 -7.53 34.96 2.38
N ASN A 247 -6.54 35.01 3.29
CA ASN A 247 -5.96 36.26 3.79
C ASN A 247 -5.30 37.09 2.67
N ILE A 248 -4.56 36.46 1.76
CA ILE A 248 -3.95 37.15 0.61
C ILE A 248 -5.04 37.76 -0.27
N THR A 249 -6.07 36.98 -0.60
CA THR A 249 -7.19 37.42 -1.43
C THR A 249 -7.92 38.62 -0.81
N GLU A 250 -8.17 38.59 0.50
CA GLU A 250 -8.77 39.72 1.22
C GLU A 250 -7.86 40.95 1.23
N SER A 251 -6.55 40.75 1.42
CA SER A 251 -5.56 41.84 1.40
C SER A 251 -5.43 42.50 0.02
N GLU A 252 -5.50 41.72 -1.06
CA GLU A 252 -5.50 42.23 -2.44
C GLU A 252 -6.73 43.09 -2.70
N PHE A 253 -7.92 42.63 -2.26
CA PHE A 253 -9.15 43.41 -2.35
C PHE A 253 -9.06 44.74 -1.57
N ALA A 254 -8.51 44.71 -0.36
CA ALA A 254 -8.28 45.91 0.45
C ALA A 254 -7.31 46.89 -0.22
N TYR A 255 -6.22 46.36 -0.81
CA TYR A 255 -5.24 47.15 -1.55
C TYR A 255 -5.85 47.83 -2.77
N ASP A 256 -6.63 47.10 -3.58
CA ASP A 256 -7.29 47.66 -4.76
C ASP A 256 -8.28 48.77 -4.38
N LYS A 257 -9.03 48.59 -3.29
CA LYS A 257 -9.93 49.61 -2.75
C LYS A 257 -9.17 50.86 -2.31
N LEU A 258 -8.03 50.70 -1.63
CA LEU A 258 -7.19 51.82 -1.21
C LEU A 258 -6.61 52.56 -2.42
N LYS A 259 -6.10 51.82 -3.41
CA LYS A 259 -5.57 52.36 -4.66
C LYS A 259 -6.61 53.19 -5.41
N GLN A 260 -7.86 52.73 -5.49
CA GLN A 260 -8.96 53.49 -6.06
C GLN A 260 -9.24 54.78 -5.27
N LYS A 261 -9.31 54.71 -3.94
CA LYS A 261 -9.50 55.89 -3.08
C LYS A 261 -8.40 56.94 -3.27
N LEU A 262 -7.13 56.52 -3.31
CA LEU A 262 -6.00 57.42 -3.54
C LEU A 262 -6.06 58.07 -4.92
N ARG A 263 -6.46 57.32 -5.95
CA ARG A 263 -6.66 57.88 -7.31
C ARG A 263 -7.75 58.95 -7.32
N ILE A 264 -8.89 58.70 -6.69
CA ILE A 264 -9.98 59.68 -6.57
C ILE A 264 -9.49 60.92 -5.83
N LEU A 265 -8.84 60.75 -4.68
CA LEU A 265 -8.31 61.85 -3.88
C LEU A 265 -7.30 62.70 -4.67
N GLY A 266 -6.39 62.06 -5.39
CA GLY A 266 -5.43 62.75 -6.26
C GLY A 266 -6.11 63.58 -7.35
N LEU A 267 -7.12 63.02 -8.02
CA LEU A 267 -7.91 63.74 -9.04
C LEU A 267 -8.69 64.91 -8.43
N THR A 268 -9.30 64.72 -7.26
CA THR A 268 -10.01 65.78 -6.52
C THR A 268 -9.06 66.91 -6.15
N HIS A 269 -7.84 66.61 -5.70
CA HIS A 269 -6.84 67.61 -5.38
C HIS A 269 -6.39 68.41 -6.60
N VAL A 270 -6.15 67.75 -7.74
CA VAL A 270 -5.81 68.41 -9.01
C VAL A 270 -6.95 69.32 -9.47
N ALA A 271 -8.20 68.84 -9.43
CA ALA A 271 -9.37 69.63 -9.80
C ALA A 271 -9.53 70.87 -8.91
N TRP A 272 -9.37 70.70 -7.59
CA TRP A 272 -9.42 71.81 -6.63
C TRP A 272 -8.33 72.87 -6.92
N ARG A 273 -7.08 72.44 -7.16
CA ARG A 273 -5.99 73.35 -7.55
C ARG A 273 -6.31 74.11 -8.84
N ALA A 274 -6.83 73.42 -9.85
CA ALA A 274 -7.20 74.04 -11.12
C ALA A 274 -8.31 75.09 -10.95
N CYS A 275 -9.34 74.79 -10.13
CA CYS A 275 -10.40 75.75 -9.80
C CYS A 275 -9.85 77.00 -9.12
N ASN A 276 -8.98 76.84 -8.12
CA ASN A 276 -8.38 77.98 -7.41
C ASN A 276 -7.49 78.83 -8.31
N LEU A 277 -6.69 78.21 -9.19
CA LEU A 277 -5.89 78.94 -10.17
C LEU A 277 -6.78 79.74 -11.14
N ARG A 278 -7.88 79.15 -11.59
CA ARG A 278 -8.85 79.84 -12.45
C ARG A 278 -9.51 81.02 -11.73
N GLN A 279 -9.88 80.86 -10.46
CA GLN A 279 -10.42 81.96 -9.65
C GLN A 279 -9.40 83.09 -9.47
N ALA A 280 -8.13 82.76 -9.19
CA ALA A 280 -7.07 83.76 -9.08
C ALA A 280 -6.84 84.52 -10.40
N GLN A 281 -6.90 83.81 -11.54
CA GLN A 281 -6.84 84.45 -12.87
C GLN A 281 -8.02 85.39 -13.12
N ILE A 282 -9.24 85.00 -12.76
CA ILE A 282 -10.42 85.85 -12.90
C ILE A 282 -10.26 87.12 -12.05
N LEU A 283 -9.87 86.98 -10.78
CA LEU A 283 -9.64 88.12 -9.89
C LEU A 283 -8.55 89.06 -10.40
N ASP A 284 -7.46 88.53 -10.97
CA ASP A 284 -6.40 89.35 -11.56
C ASP A 284 -6.90 90.12 -12.80
N ILE A 285 -7.72 89.49 -13.67
CA ILE A 285 -8.35 90.15 -14.81
C ILE A 285 -9.30 91.27 -14.34
N GLU A 286 -10.15 90.98 -13.35
CA GLU A 286 -11.08 91.96 -12.77
C GLU A 286 -10.33 93.14 -12.15
N PHE A 287 -9.27 92.86 -11.36
CA PHE A 287 -8.44 93.89 -10.75
C PHE A 287 -7.73 94.76 -11.79
N ASN A 288 -7.13 94.15 -12.82
CA ASN A 288 -6.45 94.88 -13.90
C ASN A 288 -7.43 95.73 -14.73
N THR A 289 -8.65 95.23 -14.93
CA THR A 289 -9.73 95.99 -15.58
C THR A 289 -10.13 97.20 -14.74
N ALA A 290 -10.40 97.01 -13.44
CA ALA A 290 -10.74 98.09 -12.51
C ALA A 290 -9.61 99.13 -12.40
N ARG A 291 -8.35 98.67 -12.33
CA ARG A 291 -7.17 99.53 -12.31
C ARG A 291 -7.05 100.39 -13.56
N THR A 292 -7.31 99.80 -14.73
CA THR A 292 -7.30 100.52 -16.02
C THR A 292 -8.42 101.55 -16.09
N ALA A 293 -9.64 101.20 -15.66
CA ALA A 293 -10.76 102.12 -15.58
C ALA A 293 -10.46 103.31 -14.65
N TRP A 294 -9.88 103.06 -13.47
CA TRP A 294 -9.46 104.12 -12.54
C TRP A 294 -8.39 105.03 -13.15
N ARG A 295 -7.38 104.47 -13.82
CA ARG A 295 -6.35 105.26 -14.53
C ARG A 295 -6.98 106.17 -15.60
N ASN A 296 -7.91 105.63 -16.40
CA ASN A 296 -8.62 106.39 -17.42
C ASN A 296 -9.44 107.54 -16.80
N GLN A 297 -10.15 107.27 -15.69
CA GLN A 297 -10.92 108.30 -14.99
C GLN A 297 -10.02 109.38 -14.39
N ARG A 298 -8.89 109.00 -13.79
CA ARG A 298 -7.89 109.95 -13.28
C ARG A 298 -7.35 110.86 -14.39
N ASN A 299 -7.03 110.29 -15.55
CA ASN A 299 -6.56 111.06 -16.70
C ASN A 299 -7.64 112.05 -17.20
N ARG A 300 -8.90 111.61 -17.30
CA ARG A 300 -10.03 112.51 -17.63
C ARG A 300 -10.13 113.66 -16.64
N ASN A 301 -10.07 113.39 -15.34
CA ASN A 301 -10.12 114.42 -14.31
C ASN A 301 -8.93 115.40 -14.42
N GLN A 302 -7.72 114.91 -14.76
CA GLN A 302 -6.57 115.79 -15.00
C GLN A 302 -6.77 116.71 -16.22
N ILE A 303 -7.37 116.20 -17.29
CA ILE A 303 -7.72 117.01 -18.48
C ILE A 303 -8.71 118.10 -18.09
N ILE A 304 -9.79 117.75 -17.38
CA ILE A 304 -10.80 118.70 -16.90
C ILE A 304 -10.16 119.77 -16.00
N ILE A 305 -9.27 119.38 -15.08
CA ILE A 305 -8.56 120.33 -14.21
C ILE A 305 -7.71 121.30 -15.05
N ARG A 306 -7.00 120.83 -16.08
CA ARG A 306 -6.23 121.69 -16.99
C ARG A 306 -7.15 122.65 -17.76
N GLU A 307 -8.27 122.17 -18.27
CA GLU A 307 -9.26 123.02 -18.94
C GLU A 307 -9.83 124.08 -18.01
N LEU A 308 -10.20 123.72 -16.78
CA LEU A 308 -10.66 124.66 -15.76
C LEU A 308 -9.60 125.71 -15.41
N GLN A 309 -8.32 125.31 -15.32
CA GLN A 309 -7.22 126.27 -15.13
C GLN A 309 -7.06 127.22 -16.33
N ASN A 310 -7.24 126.72 -17.56
CA ASN A 310 -7.23 127.56 -18.75
C ASN A 310 -8.40 128.55 -18.76
N CYS A 311 -9.62 128.12 -18.40
CA CYS A 311 -10.76 129.02 -18.22
C CYS A 311 -10.49 130.09 -17.17
N ARG A 312 -9.93 129.73 -16.00
CA ARG A 312 -9.57 130.72 -14.97
C ARG A 312 -8.48 131.70 -15.44
N ARG A 313 -7.51 131.23 -16.23
CA ARG A 313 -6.51 132.12 -16.85
C ARG A 313 -7.16 133.07 -17.85
N HIS A 314 -8.11 132.58 -18.62
CA HIS A 314 -8.89 133.38 -19.56
C HIS A 314 -9.70 134.47 -18.85
N ASP A 315 -10.41 134.13 -17.77
CA ASP A 315 -11.14 135.11 -16.94
C ASP A 315 -10.22 136.18 -16.33
N ARG A 316 -9.04 135.80 -15.84
CA ARG A 316 -8.05 136.79 -15.35
C ARG A 316 -7.57 137.71 -16.47
N ASN A 317 -7.35 137.19 -17.67
CA ASN A 317 -6.97 138.02 -18.81
C ASN A 317 -8.08 139.01 -19.16
N LEU A 318 -9.34 138.58 -19.18
CA LEU A 318 -10.50 139.46 -19.36
C LEU A 318 -10.60 140.54 -18.27
N GLN A 319 -10.31 140.20 -17.00
CA GLN A 319 -10.25 141.18 -15.92
C GLN A 319 -9.12 142.20 -16.10
N ASN A 320 -7.94 141.75 -16.53
CA ASN A 320 -6.82 142.65 -16.85
C ASN A 320 -7.16 143.58 -18.01
N ASP A 321 -7.79 143.06 -19.07
CA ASP A 321 -8.25 143.87 -20.21
C ASP A 321 -9.30 144.90 -19.77
N LYS A 322 -10.21 144.54 -18.86
CA LYS A 322 -11.18 145.48 -18.26
C LYS A 322 -10.50 146.62 -17.51
N VAL A 323 -9.51 146.33 -16.65
CA VAL A 323 -8.73 147.34 -15.92
C VAL A 323 -7.99 148.26 -16.91
N LEU A 324 -7.46 147.69 -18.00
CA LEU A 324 -6.78 148.47 -19.03
C LEU A 324 -7.75 149.42 -19.75
N ILE A 325 -8.95 148.94 -20.09
CA ILE A 325 -10.00 149.76 -20.71
C ILE A 325 -10.44 150.88 -19.77
N GLU A 326 -10.69 150.58 -18.49
CA GLU A 326 -11.05 151.57 -17.47
C GLU A 326 -9.95 152.64 -17.31
N PHE A 327 -8.68 152.23 -17.27
CA PHE A 327 -7.54 153.16 -17.23
C PHE A 327 -7.49 154.10 -18.44
N TRP A 328 -7.71 153.58 -19.65
CA TRP A 328 -7.76 154.41 -20.85
C TRP A 328 -8.98 155.33 -20.88
N GLN A 329 -10.11 154.86 -20.34
CA GLN A 329 -11.34 155.63 -20.22
C GLN A 329 -11.16 156.82 -19.26
N ASP A 330 -10.59 156.59 -18.07
CA ASP A 330 -10.26 157.65 -17.11
C ASP A 330 -9.29 158.68 -17.69
N ARG A 331 -8.29 158.21 -18.46
CA ARG A 331 -7.30 159.08 -19.09
C ARG A 331 -7.90 159.95 -20.21
N LEU A 332 -8.90 159.44 -20.93
CA LEU A 332 -9.67 160.21 -21.91
C LEU A 332 -10.56 161.26 -21.22
N ILE A 333 -11.23 160.89 -20.13
CA ILE A 333 -12.04 161.82 -19.31
C ILE A 333 -11.17 162.94 -18.75
N LEU A 334 -10.00 162.64 -18.19
CA LEU A 334 -9.04 163.62 -17.68
C LEU A 334 -8.52 164.57 -18.78
N LYS A 335 -8.31 164.06 -19.99
CA LYS A 335 -7.94 164.87 -21.16
C LYS A 335 -9.08 165.80 -21.58
N TYR A 336 -10.31 165.32 -21.55
CA TYR A 336 -11.51 166.09 -21.86
C TYR A 336 -11.76 167.19 -20.83
N GLU A 337 -11.67 166.89 -19.54
CA GLU A 337 -11.75 167.83 -18.41
C GLU A 337 -10.67 168.94 -18.52
N LYS A 338 -9.41 168.57 -18.81
CA LYS A 338 -8.32 169.55 -19.03
C LYS A 338 -8.53 170.44 -20.26
N TRP A 339 -9.16 169.93 -21.31
CA TRP A 339 -9.49 170.73 -22.51
C TRP A 339 -10.63 171.70 -22.21
N LYS A 340 -11.67 171.23 -21.50
CA LYS A 340 -12.83 172.02 -21.08
C LYS A 340 -12.47 173.20 -20.18
N ASN A 341 -11.55 173.02 -19.23
CA ASN A 341 -11.15 174.07 -18.28
C ASN A 341 -10.17 175.10 -18.86
N LYS A 342 -9.78 174.99 -20.14
CA LYS A 342 -8.82 175.88 -20.81
C LYS A 342 -9.46 176.96 -21.68
N THR A 343 -10.79 176.98 -21.81
CA THR A 343 -11.50 177.84 -22.76
C THR A 343 -12.53 178.77 -22.10
N TYR A 344 -12.53 178.90 -20.77
CA TYR A 344 -13.48 179.74 -20.03
C TYR A 344 -12.85 180.76 -19.06
N ASP A 345 -11.66 181.29 -19.36
CA ASP A 345 -11.16 182.53 -18.75
C ASP A 345 -10.49 183.43 -19.81
N ILE A 346 -11.24 184.47 -20.18
CA ILE A 346 -10.93 185.67 -21.01
C ILE A 346 -10.89 185.48 -22.53
#